data_AF-X1IA14-F1
#
_entry.id   AF-X1IA14-F1
#
_cell.length_a   1.000
_cell.length_b   1.000
_cell.length_c   1.000
_cell.angle_alpha   90.00
_cell.angle_beta   90.00
_cell.angle_gamma   90.00
#
_symmetry.space_group_name_H-M   'P 1'
#
loop_
_entity.id
_entity.type
_entity.pdbx_description
1 polymer ?
#
loop_
_entity_poly.entity_id
_entity_poly.type
_entity_poly.pdbx_seq_one_letter_code
_entity_poly.pdbx_strand_id
1 'polypeptide(L)'
;DSYTLRYTNLDTGSNGILVEDLNFITLLHTGTIFTSNPALTIGRYSLNITTSRTNYEDASFILNLTIIERYLVNLTVVYQPTDVDAGNDFNIIIKAVYYNGTDWVPLVDSDITITPFFNGITSPALNPVTTNSTGEALFEITINIDANRMNLTIQLQSKYYHQGYILYVSDIQVNEFQEGLTFEDLLPYIIMIGAAIALVGGSLAAYRGVVVPKKREKQRVLTEVKTIFDDAINLEHILVLYKGTGTCIFFKSYGSEQIDPELIGGFLSAVSSF
;
A
#
# COMPACT_ATOMS: atom_id res chain seq x y z
N ASP A 1 23.86 57.10 38.64
CA ASP A 1 23.41 55.85 39.26
C ASP A 1 24.24 54.73 38.68
N SER A 2 24.79 53.85 39.50
CA SER A 2 25.57 52.71 39.04
C SER A 2 25.23 51.47 39.87
N TYR A 3 25.51 50.30 39.32
CA TYR A 3 25.48 49.04 40.05
C TYR A 3 26.80 48.32 39.91
N THR A 4 27.03 47.40 40.83
CA THR A 4 28.04 46.37 40.69
C THR A 4 27.45 45.07 41.19
N LEU A 5 27.44 44.04 40.34
CA LEU A 5 27.07 42.68 40.71
C LEU A 5 28.36 41.88 40.94
N ARG A 6 28.65 41.56 42.20
CA ARG A 6 29.78 40.71 42.58
C ARG A 6 29.30 39.30 42.83
N TYR A 7 30.06 38.32 42.38
CA TYR A 7 29.84 36.92 42.75
C TYR A 7 30.96 36.45 43.67
N THR A 8 30.63 35.50 44.54
CA THR A 8 31.58 34.68 45.29
C THR A 8 31.15 33.23 45.17
N ASN A 9 31.97 32.40 44.55
CA ASN A 9 31.80 30.96 44.53
C ASN A 9 32.10 30.43 45.94
N LEU A 10 31.09 29.85 46.58
CA LEU A 10 31.14 29.35 47.95
C LEU A 10 31.89 28.02 48.07
N ASP A 11 32.11 27.32 46.96
CA ASP A 11 32.81 26.03 46.92
C ASP A 11 34.33 26.21 46.71
N THR A 12 34.73 27.17 45.87
CA THR A 12 36.14 27.42 45.52
C THR A 12 36.73 28.68 46.15
N GLY A 13 35.88 29.59 46.65
CA GLY A 13 36.27 30.91 47.14
C GLY A 13 36.58 31.93 46.04
N SER A 14 36.47 31.56 44.75
CA SER A 14 36.69 32.49 43.64
C SER A 14 35.65 33.61 43.66
N ASN A 15 36.03 34.81 43.27
CA ASN A 15 35.14 35.95 43.21
C ASN A 15 35.43 36.82 41.98
N GLY A 16 34.44 37.62 41.60
CA GLY A 16 34.55 38.51 40.46
C GLY A 16 33.31 39.39 40.29
N ILE A 17 33.24 40.07 39.16
CA ILE A 17 32.13 40.96 38.79
C ILE A 17 31.44 40.39 37.57
N LEU A 18 30.10 40.31 37.61
CA LEU A 18 29.26 40.02 36.45
C LEU A 18 28.84 41.36 35.83
N VAL A 19 29.21 41.59 34.57
CA VAL A 19 28.97 42.85 33.86
C VAL A 19 27.72 42.69 32.99
N GLU A 20 26.91 43.75 32.86
CA GLU A 20 25.75 43.90 31.95
C GLU A 20 24.41 43.24 32.34
N ASP A 21 24.26 42.77 33.58
CA ASP A 21 23.09 41.96 33.98
C ASP A 21 21.88 42.76 34.53
N LEU A 22 21.96 44.08 34.75
CA LEU A 22 20.86 44.86 35.35
C LEU A 22 20.52 46.14 34.57
N ASN A 23 19.22 46.42 34.44
CA ASN A 23 18.66 47.65 33.88
C ASN A 23 17.89 48.44 34.96
N PHE A 24 17.96 49.76 34.87
CA PHE A 24 17.31 50.65 35.84
C PHE A 24 16.11 51.35 35.23
N ILE A 25 14.99 51.22 35.92
CA ILE A 25 13.84 52.09 35.74
C ILE A 25 13.64 52.81 37.09
N THR A 26 13.33 54.10 37.06
CA THR A 26 13.44 55.06 38.19
C THR A 26 12.84 54.65 39.54
N LEU A 27 11.94 53.66 39.60
CA LEU A 27 11.33 53.13 40.83
C LEU A 27 11.44 51.60 40.95
N LEU A 28 11.99 50.92 39.95
CA LEU A 28 12.07 49.47 39.88
C LEU A 28 13.40 49.03 39.26
N HIS A 29 14.13 48.18 39.99
CA HIS A 29 15.35 47.55 39.50
C HIS A 29 14.98 46.22 38.86
N THR A 30 15.26 46.05 37.57
CA THR A 30 15.00 44.81 36.83
C THR A 30 16.23 44.39 36.07
N GLY A 31 16.61 43.11 36.16
CA GLY A 31 17.72 42.60 35.39
C GLY A 31 17.65 41.09 35.22
N THR A 32 18.58 40.60 34.41
CA THR A 32 18.72 39.19 34.04
C THR A 32 20.14 38.76 34.33
N ILE A 33 20.31 37.72 35.13
CA ILE A 33 21.62 37.11 35.37
C ILE A 33 21.78 35.95 34.40
N PHE A 34 22.75 36.05 33.49
CA PHE A 34 23.01 34.97 32.53
C PHE A 34 23.93 33.90 33.14
N THR A 35 23.38 32.72 33.43
CA THR A 35 24.16 31.56 33.92
C THR A 35 25.07 30.95 32.85
N SER A 36 25.06 31.47 31.62
CA SER A 36 26.00 31.12 30.55
C SER A 36 27.34 31.87 30.66
N ASN A 37 27.51 32.75 31.65
CA ASN A 37 28.77 33.46 31.87
C ASN A 37 29.91 32.45 32.19
N PRO A 38 31.07 32.52 31.52
CA PRO A 38 32.20 31.59 31.77
C PRO A 38 32.72 31.60 33.20
N ALA A 39 32.50 32.68 33.95
CA ALA A 39 32.85 32.79 35.38
C ALA A 39 31.93 31.96 36.30
N LEU A 40 30.76 31.57 35.80
CA LEU A 40 29.73 30.84 36.52
C LEU A 40 29.72 29.37 36.08
N THR A 41 30.68 28.61 36.60
CA THR A 41 30.72 27.15 36.48
C THR A 41 29.71 26.47 37.44
N ILE A 42 29.65 25.14 37.42
CA ILE A 42 28.88 24.37 38.41
C ILE A 42 29.35 24.74 39.82
N GLY A 43 28.41 24.99 40.73
CA GLY A 43 28.70 25.33 42.12
C GLY A 43 27.65 26.22 42.77
N ARG A 44 27.93 26.60 44.01
CA ARG A 44 27.11 27.50 44.83
C ARG A 44 27.74 28.88 44.88
N TYR A 45 26.92 29.91 44.74
CA TYR A 45 27.35 31.29 44.63
C TYR A 45 26.56 32.18 45.57
N SER A 46 27.25 33.12 46.19
CA SER A 46 26.66 34.30 46.82
C SER A 46 26.83 35.47 45.87
N LEU A 47 25.72 36.01 45.38
CA LEU A 47 25.69 37.16 44.50
C LEU A 47 25.33 38.40 45.33
N ASN A 48 26.21 39.39 45.34
CA ASN A 48 26.01 40.67 46.02
C ASN A 48 25.81 41.77 44.98
N ILE A 49 24.60 42.34 44.96
CA ILE A 49 24.23 43.46 44.10
C ILE A 49 24.32 44.73 44.93
N THR A 50 25.27 45.59 44.60
CA THR A 50 25.39 46.92 45.22
C THR A 50 24.90 47.97 44.24
N THR A 51 23.94 48.80 44.65
CA THR A 51 23.42 49.94 43.89
C THR A 51 23.85 51.24 44.54
N SER A 52 24.39 52.17 43.75
CA SER A 52 24.79 53.50 44.20
C SER A 52 24.03 54.58 43.43
N ARG A 53 23.63 55.63 44.15
CA ARG A 53 22.91 56.79 43.60
C ARG A 53 23.46 58.06 44.21
N THR A 54 23.72 59.07 43.37
CA THR A 54 24.29 60.35 43.83
C THR A 54 23.39 60.97 44.90
N ASN A 55 23.97 61.33 46.04
CA ASN A 55 23.28 61.88 47.23
C ASN A 55 22.38 60.88 48.00
N TYR A 56 22.54 59.58 47.77
CA TYR A 56 21.88 58.52 48.55
C TYR A 56 22.92 57.54 49.09
N GLU A 57 22.56 56.81 50.16
CA GLU A 57 23.37 55.70 50.66
C GLU A 57 23.33 54.51 49.69
N ASP A 58 24.43 53.78 49.61
CA ASP A 58 24.51 52.55 48.82
C ASP A 58 23.63 51.47 49.45
N ALA A 59 22.85 50.78 48.63
CA ALA A 59 22.09 49.61 49.06
C ALA A 59 22.75 48.35 48.51
N SER A 60 22.81 47.29 49.31
CA SER A 60 23.34 45.99 48.90
C SER A 60 22.33 44.88 49.15
N PHE A 61 22.19 43.99 48.17
CA PHE A 61 21.29 42.84 48.20
C PHE A 61 22.10 41.58 47.93
N ILE A 62 21.94 40.59 48.81
CA ILE A 62 22.60 39.30 48.67
C ILE A 62 21.58 38.25 48.30
N LEU A 63 21.88 37.47 47.26
CA LEU A 63 21.09 36.31 46.86
C LEU A 63 22.00 35.11 46.63
N ASN A 64 21.46 33.91 46.90
CA ASN A 64 22.18 32.67 46.68
C ASN A 64 21.76 32.05 45.34
N LEU A 65 22.75 31.68 44.54
CA LEU A 65 22.56 31.00 43.25
C LEU A 65 23.25 29.65 43.30
N THR A 66 22.56 28.57 42.93
CA THR A 66 23.17 27.26 42.75
C THR A 66 23.09 26.87 41.28
N ILE A 67 24.24 26.57 40.69
CA ILE A 67 24.37 26.11 39.31
C ILE A 67 24.68 24.62 39.38
N ILE A 68 23.77 23.82 38.84
CA ILE A 68 23.90 22.37 38.75
C ILE A 68 24.19 21.95 37.32
N GLU A 69 24.84 20.81 37.16
CA GLU A 69 25.00 20.19 35.85
C GLU A 69 23.66 19.70 35.32
N ARG A 70 23.44 19.81 34.01
CA ARG A 70 22.30 19.19 33.36
C ARG A 70 22.53 17.69 33.28
N TYR A 71 21.48 16.90 33.51
CA TYR A 71 21.56 15.45 33.37
C TYR A 71 22.00 15.07 31.95
N LEU A 72 22.95 14.14 31.88
CA LEU A 72 23.30 13.43 30.65
C LEU A 72 22.10 12.59 30.23
N VAL A 73 21.78 12.63 28.95
CA VAL A 73 20.63 11.93 28.36
C VAL A 73 21.08 10.94 27.30
N ASN A 74 20.23 9.94 27.06
CA ASN A 74 20.41 8.99 25.99
C ASN A 74 19.05 8.66 25.35
N LEU A 75 19.04 8.50 24.03
CA LEU A 75 17.89 8.04 23.26
C LEU A 75 18.16 6.64 22.73
N THR A 76 17.16 5.77 22.83
CA THR A 76 17.21 4.41 22.28
C THR A 76 15.93 4.09 21.53
N VAL A 77 16.02 3.29 20.47
CA VAL A 77 14.84 2.79 19.77
C VAL A 77 14.38 1.51 20.46
N VAL A 78 13.16 1.51 20.98
CA VAL A 78 12.54 0.35 21.63
C VAL A 78 11.85 -0.54 20.61
N TYR A 79 11.18 0.08 19.66
CA TYR A 79 10.46 -0.60 18.59
C TYR A 79 10.66 0.17 17.28
N GLN A 80 11.10 -0.55 16.25
CA GLN A 80 11.13 -0.09 14.86
C GLN A 80 10.86 -1.29 13.95
N PRO A 81 10.11 -1.11 12.85
CA PRO A 81 10.04 -2.10 11.79
C PRO A 81 11.38 -2.15 11.03
N THR A 82 11.72 -3.33 10.50
CA THR A 82 12.89 -3.49 9.60
C THR A 82 12.57 -3.03 8.19
N ASP A 83 11.33 -3.25 7.76
CA ASP A 83 10.86 -3.00 6.40
C ASP A 83 9.49 -2.31 6.48
N VAL A 84 9.27 -1.36 5.58
CA VAL A 84 8.05 -0.54 5.52
C VAL A 84 7.70 -0.25 4.07
N ASP A 85 6.41 -0.11 3.77
CA ASP A 85 5.96 0.14 2.40
C ASP A 85 5.73 1.63 2.17
N ALA A 86 6.22 2.15 1.03
CA ALA A 86 5.95 3.52 0.63
C ALA A 86 4.44 3.78 0.51
N GLY A 87 3.99 4.94 0.97
CA GLY A 87 2.57 5.31 1.03
C GLY A 87 1.80 4.80 2.25
N ASN A 88 2.39 3.93 3.08
CA ASN A 88 1.78 3.43 4.32
C ASN A 88 2.32 4.16 5.57
N ASP A 89 1.58 4.02 6.65
CA ASP A 89 1.95 4.48 7.98
C ASP A 89 2.65 3.37 8.77
N PHE A 90 3.62 3.72 9.60
CA PHE A 90 4.22 2.81 10.56
C PHE A 90 4.52 3.51 11.89
N ASN A 91 4.73 2.69 12.92
CA ASN A 91 5.01 3.17 14.27
C ASN A 91 6.47 2.95 14.67
N ILE A 92 7.04 3.93 15.37
CA ILE A 92 8.34 3.83 16.04
C ILE A 92 8.20 4.26 17.50
N ILE A 93 8.85 3.53 18.42
CA ILE A 93 8.86 3.86 19.85
C ILE A 93 10.28 4.23 20.25
N ILE A 94 10.44 5.47 20.72
CA ILE A 94 11.71 6.00 21.21
C ILE A 94 11.66 6.10 22.72
N LYS A 95 12.74 5.67 23.39
CA LYS A 95 12.90 5.80 24.83
C LYS A 95 14.02 6.78 25.16
N ALA A 96 13.67 7.79 25.95
CA ALA A 96 14.59 8.71 26.56
C ALA A 96 14.87 8.32 28.01
N VAL A 97 16.15 8.30 28.35
CA VAL A 97 16.62 8.08 29.71
C VAL A 97 17.65 9.16 30.06
N TYR A 98 17.75 9.47 31.34
CA TYR A 98 18.78 10.33 31.88
C TYR A 98 19.61 9.60 32.95
N TYR A 99 20.88 9.96 33.06
CA TYR A 99 21.77 9.39 34.05
C TYR A 99 21.65 10.18 35.35
N ASN A 100 21.18 9.53 36.43
CA ASN A 100 20.99 10.17 37.73
C ASN A 100 22.26 10.16 38.61
N GLY A 101 23.38 9.64 38.09
CA GLY A 101 24.63 9.45 38.83
C GLY A 101 24.96 7.99 39.13
N THR A 102 23.95 7.10 39.19
CA THR A 102 24.13 5.65 39.39
C THR A 102 23.55 4.82 38.26
N ASP A 103 22.35 5.20 37.79
CA ASP A 103 21.56 4.41 36.85
C ASP A 103 20.94 5.31 35.76
N TRP A 104 20.55 4.66 34.67
CA TRP A 104 19.73 5.28 33.63
C TRP A 104 18.25 5.15 33.99
N VAL A 105 17.62 6.30 34.24
CA VAL A 105 16.23 6.40 34.68
C VAL A 105 15.37 7.01 33.56
N PRO A 106 14.10 6.60 33.40
CA PRO A 106 13.19 7.22 32.45
C PRO A 106 13.15 8.75 32.53
N LEU A 107 13.31 9.40 31.37
CA LEU A 107 13.12 10.85 31.26
C LEU A 107 11.66 11.13 30.88
N VAL A 108 10.86 11.56 31.86
CA VAL A 108 9.42 11.81 31.73
C VAL A 108 9.16 13.28 31.34
N ASP A 109 8.02 13.57 30.71
CA ASP A 109 7.55 14.92 30.37
C ASP A 109 8.52 15.73 29.48
N SER A 110 9.24 15.02 28.61
CA SER A 110 10.23 15.59 27.70
C SER A 110 9.82 15.41 26.25
N ASP A 111 10.02 16.46 25.45
CA ASP A 111 9.53 16.51 24.08
C ASP A 111 10.58 15.96 23.12
N ILE A 112 10.18 14.97 22.34
CA ILE A 112 10.96 14.36 21.28
C ILE A 112 10.35 14.79 19.95
N THR A 113 11.20 15.11 18.97
CA THR A 113 10.80 15.46 17.61
C THR A 113 11.48 14.51 16.64
N ILE A 114 10.74 14.04 15.62
CA ILE A 114 11.29 13.25 14.52
C ILE A 114 11.22 14.05 13.23
N THR A 115 12.34 14.13 12.53
CA THR A 115 12.44 14.67 11.18
C THR A 115 12.76 13.55 10.21
N PRO A 116 11.82 13.13 9.36
CA PRO A 116 12.07 12.13 8.32
C PRO A 116 12.83 12.74 7.15
N PHE A 117 13.65 11.92 6.49
CA PHE A 117 14.32 12.23 5.24
C PHE A 117 14.00 11.12 4.24
N PHE A 118 13.22 11.43 3.22
CA PHE A 118 12.86 10.50 2.14
C PHE A 118 13.73 10.78 0.93
N ASN A 119 14.42 9.76 0.42
CA ASN A 119 15.32 9.89 -0.74
C ASN A 119 16.40 11.00 -0.55
N GLY A 120 16.80 11.27 0.69
CA GLY A 120 17.72 12.36 1.05
C GLY A 120 17.11 13.76 1.12
N ILE A 121 15.81 13.90 0.88
CA ILE A 121 15.06 15.15 0.99
C ILE A 121 14.36 15.20 2.34
N THR A 122 14.52 16.31 3.06
CA THR A 122 13.88 16.53 4.36
C THR A 122 12.35 16.63 4.20
N SER A 123 11.63 15.83 4.99
CA SER A 123 10.18 15.94 5.19
C SER A 123 9.89 16.89 6.37
N PRO A 124 8.71 17.53 6.45
CA PRO A 124 8.33 18.28 7.64
C PRO A 124 8.53 17.46 8.92
N ALA A 125 9.11 18.09 9.94
CA ALA A 125 9.25 17.47 11.24
C ALA A 125 7.85 17.13 11.80
N LEU A 126 7.73 15.96 12.41
CA LEU A 126 6.52 15.57 13.10
C LEU A 126 6.30 16.47 14.31
N ASN A 127 5.04 16.58 14.74
CA ASN A 127 4.72 17.28 15.97
C ASN A 127 5.49 16.67 17.15
N PRO A 128 6.05 17.47 18.06
CA PRO A 128 6.72 16.94 19.22
C PRO A 128 5.79 16.05 20.05
N VAL A 129 6.31 14.90 20.48
CA VAL A 129 5.60 13.96 21.36
C VAL A 129 6.31 13.94 22.71
N THR A 130 5.53 14.09 23.77
CA THR A 130 6.01 14.09 25.15
C THR A 130 6.18 12.66 25.65
N THR A 131 7.29 12.37 26.33
CA THR A 131 7.59 11.07 26.90
C THR A 131 6.65 10.72 28.07
N ASN A 132 6.19 9.48 28.10
CA ASN A 132 5.32 8.95 29.14
C ASN A 132 6.09 8.60 30.45
N SER A 133 5.42 7.96 31.41
CA SER A 133 6.01 7.51 32.68
C SER A 133 7.15 6.50 32.55
N THR A 134 7.27 5.79 31.42
CA THR A 134 8.39 4.86 31.12
C THR A 134 9.50 5.53 30.31
N GLY A 135 9.37 6.83 30.01
CA GLY A 135 10.31 7.61 29.22
C GLY A 135 10.15 7.37 27.72
N GLU A 136 9.03 6.78 27.29
CA GLU A 136 8.78 6.37 25.92
C GLU A 136 7.86 7.37 25.19
N ALA A 137 8.14 7.58 23.90
CA ALA A 137 7.34 8.37 22.98
C ALA A 137 7.05 7.54 21.72
N LEU A 138 5.76 7.44 21.36
CA LEU A 138 5.28 6.75 20.18
C LEU A 138 5.07 7.76 19.06
N PHE A 139 5.65 7.48 17.89
CA PHE A 139 5.46 8.27 16.68
C PHE A 139 4.85 7.40 15.59
N GLU A 140 3.88 7.97 14.89
CA GLU A 140 3.32 7.45 13.65
C GLU A 140 3.91 8.26 12.48
N ILE A 141 4.51 7.57 11.52
CA ILE A 141 5.21 8.17 10.37
C ILE A 141 4.55 7.66 9.09
N THR A 142 4.07 8.59 8.27
CA THR A 142 3.62 8.33 6.90
C THR A 142 4.80 8.40 5.93
N ILE A 143 4.99 7.36 5.13
CA ILE A 143 6.07 7.31 4.13
C ILE A 143 5.58 7.93 2.83
N ASN A 144 6.41 8.76 2.19
CA ASN A 144 6.05 9.29 0.88
C ASN A 144 5.94 8.17 -0.16
N ILE A 145 4.96 8.29 -1.07
CA ILE A 145 4.65 7.25 -2.07
C ILE A 145 5.81 6.99 -3.05
N ASP A 146 6.67 7.97 -3.26
CA ASP A 146 7.85 7.93 -4.12
C ASP A 146 9.14 7.59 -3.37
N ALA A 147 9.07 7.30 -2.07
CA ALA A 147 10.24 7.00 -1.25
C ALA A 147 10.77 5.59 -1.55
N ASN A 148 12.07 5.48 -1.81
CA ASN A 148 12.81 4.22 -1.87
C ASN A 148 13.86 4.09 -0.75
N ARG A 149 14.11 5.19 -0.03
CA ARG A 149 15.03 5.25 1.10
C ARG A 149 14.48 6.21 2.16
N MET A 150 14.66 5.85 3.42
CA MET A 150 14.27 6.67 4.55
C MET A 150 15.38 6.72 5.59
N ASN A 151 15.65 7.91 6.11
CA ASN A 151 16.41 8.11 7.34
C ASN A 151 15.58 8.95 8.30
N LEU A 152 15.71 8.74 9.60
CA LEU A 152 15.08 9.55 10.63
C LEU A 152 16.15 10.27 11.45
N THR A 153 15.94 11.55 11.70
CA THR A 153 16.66 12.29 12.73
C THR A 153 15.72 12.50 13.90
N ILE A 154 16.05 11.90 15.04
CA ILE A 154 15.28 11.99 16.27
C ILE A 154 16.02 12.97 17.19
N GLN A 155 15.31 13.96 17.69
CA GLN A 155 15.87 15.00 18.53
C GLN A 155 15.11 15.13 19.85
N LEU A 156 15.84 15.03 20.95
CA LEU A 156 15.40 15.45 22.27
C LEU A 156 15.85 16.89 22.49
N GLN A 157 14.91 17.80 22.71
CA GLN A 157 15.23 19.20 22.98
C GLN A 157 15.86 19.33 24.37
N SER A 158 16.90 20.16 24.51
CA SER A 158 17.47 20.45 25.83
C SER A 158 16.48 21.30 26.64
N LYS A 159 16.22 20.91 27.89
CA LYS A 159 15.48 21.72 28.87
C LYS A 159 16.39 22.16 30.02
N TYR A 160 15.79 22.78 31.03
CA TYR A 160 16.49 23.32 32.21
C TYR A 160 17.37 22.27 32.91
N TYR A 161 16.86 21.05 33.09
CA TYR A 161 17.48 20.02 33.92
C TYR A 161 18.22 18.94 33.12
N HIS A 162 18.14 18.92 31.79
CA HIS A 162 18.77 17.87 30.98
C HIS A 162 19.32 18.39 29.66
N GLN A 163 20.36 17.72 29.17
CA GLN A 163 20.97 18.03 27.88
C GLN A 163 20.03 17.62 26.73
N GLY A 164 20.28 18.15 25.53
CA GLY A 164 19.64 17.67 24.31
C GLY A 164 20.36 16.43 23.78
N TYR A 165 19.71 15.66 22.92
CA TYR A 165 20.30 14.48 22.28
C TYR A 165 19.79 14.36 20.84
N ILE A 166 20.65 13.88 19.94
CA ILE A 166 20.28 13.59 18.55
C ILE A 166 20.62 12.13 18.26
N LEU A 167 19.66 11.39 17.74
CA LEU A 167 19.79 9.99 17.33
C LEU A 167 19.45 9.89 15.83
N TYR A 168 20.28 9.16 15.09
CA TYR A 168 20.08 8.89 13.67
C TYR A 168 19.66 7.43 13.47
N VAL A 169 18.59 7.23 12.70
CA VAL A 169 18.09 5.90 12.31
C VAL A 169 18.11 5.81 10.79
N SER A 170 18.75 4.78 10.25
CA SER A 170 18.96 4.61 8.79
C SER A 170 18.89 3.16 8.34
N ASP A 171 18.46 2.26 9.21
CA ASP A 171 18.41 0.81 9.03
C ASP A 171 17.01 0.30 8.67
N ILE A 172 16.05 1.21 8.44
CA ILE A 172 14.70 0.88 7.97
C ILE A 172 14.71 0.83 6.44
N GLN A 173 14.38 -0.33 5.86
CA GLN A 173 14.25 -0.48 4.41
C GLN A 173 12.87 -0.03 3.95
N VAL A 174 12.82 0.70 2.82
CA VAL A 174 11.56 1.14 2.22
C VAL A 174 11.29 0.31 0.98
N ASN A 175 10.19 -0.43 0.99
CA ASN A 175 9.66 -1.10 -0.18
C ASN A 175 8.96 -0.06 -1.07
N GLU A 176 9.33 -0.03 -2.35
CA GLU A 176 8.73 0.88 -3.31
C GLU A 176 7.22 0.65 -3.42
N PHE A 177 6.46 1.72 -3.63
CA PHE A 177 5.02 1.63 -3.80
C PHE A 177 4.70 0.83 -5.06
N GLN A 178 4.10 -0.34 -4.88
CA GLN A 178 3.55 -1.10 -5.99
C GLN A 178 2.12 -0.64 -6.21
N GLU A 179 1.90 0.20 -7.23
CA GLU A 179 0.55 0.40 -7.76
C GLU A 179 -0.02 -0.98 -8.08
N GLY A 180 -1.07 -1.37 -7.34
CA GLY A 180 -1.81 -2.58 -7.67
C GLY A 180 -2.32 -2.49 -9.10
N LEU A 181 -2.55 -3.65 -9.74
CA LEU A 181 -3.07 -3.69 -11.11
C LEU A 181 -4.32 -2.80 -11.24
N THR A 182 -4.21 -1.74 -12.03
CA THR A 182 -5.34 -0.85 -12.30
C THR A 182 -6.32 -1.55 -13.24
N PHE A 183 -7.56 -1.09 -13.30
CA PHE A 183 -8.53 -1.64 -14.25
C PHE A 183 -8.05 -1.46 -15.70
N GLU A 184 -7.33 -0.37 -15.95
CA GLU A 184 -6.66 -0.05 -17.21
C GLU A 184 -5.62 -1.12 -17.60
N ASP A 185 -4.84 -1.61 -16.64
CA ASP A 185 -3.88 -2.71 -16.87
C ASP A 185 -4.57 -4.03 -17.21
N LEU A 186 -5.82 -4.22 -16.78
CA LEU A 186 -6.64 -5.40 -17.07
C LEU A 186 -7.36 -5.31 -18.41
N LEU A 187 -7.53 -4.13 -19.00
CA LEU A 187 -8.25 -3.93 -20.27
C LEU A 187 -7.71 -4.81 -21.41
N PRO A 188 -6.38 -4.90 -21.68
CA PRO A 188 -5.86 -5.75 -22.74
C PRO A 188 -6.24 -7.23 -22.57
N TYR A 189 -6.23 -7.72 -21.33
CA TYR A 189 -6.58 -9.10 -21.00
C TYR A 189 -8.08 -9.36 -21.18
N ILE A 190 -8.93 -8.43 -20.74
CA ILE A 190 -10.38 -8.53 -20.93
C ILE A 190 -10.74 -8.53 -22.42
N ILE A 191 -10.10 -7.67 -23.23
CA ILE A 191 -10.31 -7.63 -24.68
C ILE A 191 -9.85 -8.94 -25.34
N MET A 192 -8.70 -9.47 -24.95
CA MET A 192 -8.18 -10.76 -25.43
C MET A 192 -9.14 -11.92 -25.12
N ILE A 193 -9.64 -12.00 -23.88
CA ILE A 193 -10.60 -13.02 -23.46
C ILE A 193 -11.91 -12.85 -24.24
N GLY A 194 -12.41 -11.63 -24.38
CA GLY A 194 -13.62 -11.32 -25.15
C GLY A 194 -13.51 -11.72 -26.62
N ALA A 195 -12.37 -11.44 -27.25
CA ALA A 195 -12.11 -11.83 -28.64
C ALA A 195 -12.03 -13.35 -28.82
N ALA A 196 -11.37 -14.06 -27.90
CA ALA A 196 -11.30 -15.52 -27.94
C ALA A 196 -12.69 -16.16 -27.80
N ILE A 197 -13.52 -15.68 -26.86
CA ILE A 197 -14.88 -16.15 -26.68
C ILE A 197 -15.74 -15.84 -27.91
N ALA A 198 -15.61 -14.65 -28.50
CA ALA A 198 -16.36 -14.27 -29.70
C ALA A 198 -15.98 -15.14 -30.92
N LEU A 199 -14.70 -15.48 -31.10
CA LEU A 199 -14.24 -16.37 -32.17
C LEU A 199 -14.80 -17.79 -31.99
N VAL A 200 -14.66 -18.35 -30.79
CA VAL A 200 -15.16 -19.70 -30.49
C VAL A 200 -16.69 -19.74 -30.60
N GLY A 201 -17.39 -18.80 -29.97
CA GLY A 201 -18.85 -18.70 -30.02
C GLY A 201 -19.39 -18.45 -31.42
N GLY A 202 -18.76 -17.56 -32.18
CA GLY A 202 -19.12 -17.28 -33.58
C GLY A 202 -18.94 -18.49 -34.49
N SER A 203 -17.85 -19.25 -34.33
CA SER A 203 -17.60 -20.46 -35.11
C SER A 203 -18.65 -21.56 -34.84
N LEU A 204 -19.04 -21.76 -33.57
CA LEU A 204 -20.07 -22.69 -33.16
C LEU A 204 -21.45 -22.29 -33.67
N ALA A 205 -21.79 -21.00 -33.58
CA ALA A 205 -23.05 -20.46 -34.07
C ALA A 205 -23.17 -20.62 -35.60
N ALA A 206 -22.12 -20.28 -36.35
CA ALA A 206 -22.09 -20.47 -37.80
C ALA A 206 -22.18 -21.95 -38.21
N TYR A 207 -21.47 -22.83 -37.49
CA TYR A 207 -21.51 -24.27 -37.74
C TYR A 207 -22.91 -24.85 -37.52
N ARG A 208 -23.54 -24.58 -36.37
CA ARG A 208 -24.88 -25.08 -36.06
C ARG A 208 -25.97 -24.43 -36.92
N GLY A 209 -25.87 -23.13 -37.17
CA GLY A 209 -26.88 -22.36 -37.90
C GLY A 209 -26.89 -22.58 -39.41
N VAL A 210 -25.72 -22.76 -40.04
CA VAL A 210 -25.61 -22.83 -41.51
C VAL A 210 -25.16 -24.19 -42.00
N VAL A 211 -24.14 -24.79 -41.38
CA VAL A 211 -23.51 -26.01 -41.92
C VAL A 211 -24.36 -27.25 -41.62
N VAL A 212 -24.83 -27.40 -40.39
CA VAL A 212 -25.66 -28.54 -39.99
C VAL A 212 -26.96 -28.66 -40.81
N PRO A 213 -27.78 -27.61 -41.01
CA PRO A 213 -29.01 -27.75 -41.80
C PRO A 213 -28.72 -28.10 -43.27
N LYS A 214 -27.70 -27.49 -43.88
CA LYS A 214 -27.28 -27.83 -45.25
C LYS A 214 -26.82 -29.28 -45.39
N LYS A 215 -26.10 -29.81 -44.37
CA LYS A 215 -25.72 -31.23 -44.35
C LYS A 215 -26.95 -32.14 -44.24
N ARG A 216 -27.92 -31.79 -43.39
CA ARG A 216 -29.17 -32.55 -43.23
C ARG A 216 -30.00 -32.55 -44.51
N GLU A 217 -30.08 -31.42 -45.22
CA GLU A 217 -30.78 -31.32 -46.48
C GLU A 217 -30.12 -32.16 -47.58
N LYS A 218 -28.78 -32.07 -47.72
CA LYS A 218 -28.03 -32.93 -48.64
C LYS A 218 -28.18 -34.41 -48.32
N GLN A 219 -28.16 -34.77 -47.05
CA GLN A 219 -28.41 -36.15 -46.62
C GLN A 219 -29.83 -36.59 -46.96
N ARG A 220 -30.85 -35.75 -46.75
CA ARG A 220 -32.22 -36.06 -47.13
C ARG A 220 -32.35 -36.36 -48.62
N VAL A 221 -31.78 -35.51 -49.47
CA VAL A 221 -31.79 -35.71 -50.93
C VAL A 221 -31.04 -36.97 -51.33
N LEU A 222 -29.87 -37.24 -50.73
CA LEU A 222 -29.11 -38.45 -51.00
C LEU A 222 -29.84 -39.71 -50.55
N THR A 223 -30.53 -39.66 -49.41
CA THR A 223 -31.37 -40.77 -48.92
C THR A 223 -32.54 -41.01 -49.86
N GLU A 224 -33.24 -39.97 -50.30
CA GLU A 224 -34.34 -40.08 -51.26
C GLU A 224 -33.90 -40.73 -52.57
N VAL A 225 -32.77 -40.27 -53.13
CA VAL A 225 -32.18 -40.88 -54.34
C VAL A 225 -31.75 -42.32 -54.09
N LYS A 226 -31.11 -42.61 -52.96
CA LYS A 226 -30.73 -43.99 -52.60
C LYS A 226 -31.95 -44.89 -52.52
N THR A 227 -33.03 -44.46 -51.87
CA THR A 227 -34.28 -45.22 -51.78
C THR A 227 -34.84 -45.51 -53.17
N ILE A 228 -34.86 -44.54 -54.08
CA ILE A 228 -35.31 -44.76 -55.46
C ILE A 228 -34.46 -45.82 -56.18
N PHE A 229 -33.14 -45.80 -55.99
CA PHE A 229 -32.26 -46.82 -56.57
C PHE A 229 -32.43 -48.19 -55.91
N ASP A 230 -32.56 -48.26 -54.59
CA ASP A 230 -32.81 -49.50 -53.87
C ASP A 230 -34.16 -50.11 -54.33
N ASP A 231 -35.20 -49.29 -54.50
CA ASP A 231 -36.50 -49.71 -55.05
C ASP A 231 -36.38 -50.19 -56.50
N ALA A 232 -35.59 -49.50 -57.33
CA ALA A 232 -35.36 -49.90 -58.72
C ALA A 232 -34.53 -51.20 -58.84
N ILE A 233 -33.60 -51.45 -57.92
CA ILE A 233 -32.84 -52.71 -57.84
C ILE A 233 -33.75 -53.86 -57.40
N ASN A 234 -34.67 -53.59 -56.47
CA ASN A 234 -35.65 -54.56 -56.01
C ASN A 234 -36.82 -54.80 -57.00
N LEU A 235 -36.78 -54.22 -58.21
CA LEU A 235 -37.73 -54.56 -59.26
C LEU A 235 -37.41 -55.95 -59.84
N GLU A 236 -38.10 -56.97 -59.36
CA GLU A 236 -37.90 -58.35 -59.81
C GLU A 236 -38.56 -58.62 -61.17
N HIS A 237 -39.75 -58.06 -61.43
CA HIS A 237 -40.54 -58.34 -62.63
C HIS A 237 -41.24 -57.09 -63.16
N ILE A 238 -41.11 -56.85 -64.47
CA ILE A 238 -41.90 -55.85 -65.20
C ILE A 238 -42.86 -56.59 -66.11
N LEU A 239 -44.16 -56.37 -65.92
CA LEU A 239 -45.25 -56.94 -66.69
C LEU A 239 -46.12 -55.84 -67.29
N VAL A 240 -46.30 -55.85 -68.61
CA VAL A 240 -47.17 -54.93 -69.34
C VAL A 240 -48.29 -55.74 -69.98
N LEU A 241 -49.53 -55.48 -69.56
CA LEU A 241 -50.72 -56.19 -69.99
C LEU A 241 -51.59 -55.32 -70.90
N TYR A 242 -52.22 -55.93 -71.90
CA TYR A 242 -53.22 -55.26 -72.73
C TYR A 242 -54.53 -55.13 -71.96
N LYS A 243 -54.94 -53.90 -71.63
CA LYS A 243 -56.07 -53.61 -70.73
C LYS A 243 -57.39 -54.30 -71.13
N GLY A 244 -57.64 -54.49 -72.42
CA GLY A 244 -58.91 -55.07 -72.92
C GLY A 244 -58.99 -56.58 -72.86
N THR A 245 -57.86 -57.29 -72.84
CA THR A 245 -57.81 -58.75 -72.97
C THR A 245 -57.01 -59.43 -71.85
N GLY A 246 -56.31 -58.65 -71.02
CA GLY A 246 -55.40 -59.18 -70.00
C GLY A 246 -54.16 -59.87 -70.57
N THR A 247 -53.95 -59.82 -71.90
CA THR A 247 -52.84 -60.52 -72.55
C THR A 247 -51.52 -59.82 -72.26
N CYS A 248 -50.48 -60.57 -71.87
CA CYS A 248 -49.15 -60.03 -71.67
C CYS A 248 -48.53 -59.58 -73.00
N ILE A 249 -48.27 -58.27 -73.12
CA ILE A 249 -47.62 -57.67 -74.30
C ILE A 249 -46.11 -57.69 -74.11
N PHE A 250 -45.65 -57.45 -72.87
CA PHE A 250 -44.23 -57.40 -72.55
C PHE A 250 -44.00 -57.91 -71.14
N PHE A 251 -43.11 -58.88 -70.99
CA PHE A 251 -42.64 -59.35 -69.71
C PHE A 251 -41.13 -59.35 -69.72
N LYS A 252 -40.55 -58.80 -68.65
CA LYS A 252 -39.12 -58.90 -68.41
C LYS A 252 -38.88 -59.15 -66.94
N SER A 253 -38.32 -60.32 -66.64
CA SER A 253 -37.81 -60.67 -65.33
C SER A 253 -36.37 -60.21 -65.21
N TYR A 254 -36.05 -59.55 -64.09
CA TYR A 254 -34.68 -59.21 -63.69
C TYR A 254 -34.23 -60.03 -62.47
N GLY A 255 -35.15 -60.74 -61.80
CA GLY A 255 -34.86 -61.69 -60.72
C GLY A 255 -34.45 -63.08 -61.23
N SER A 256 -33.90 -63.91 -60.33
CA SER A 256 -33.49 -65.29 -60.62
C SER A 256 -34.66 -66.27 -60.79
N GLU A 257 -35.86 -65.90 -60.34
CA GLU A 257 -37.07 -66.69 -60.52
C GLU A 257 -37.73 -66.36 -61.88
N GLN A 258 -38.11 -67.40 -62.61
CA GLN A 258 -38.86 -67.27 -63.85
C GLN A 258 -40.33 -67.53 -63.54
N ILE A 259 -41.09 -66.45 -63.41
CA ILE A 259 -42.54 -66.51 -63.30
C ILE A 259 -43.13 -66.67 -64.71
N ASP A 260 -44.12 -67.56 -64.86
CA ASP A 260 -44.87 -67.72 -66.11
C ASP A 260 -45.86 -66.56 -66.30
N PRO A 261 -45.64 -65.68 -67.30
CA PRO A 261 -46.46 -64.49 -67.50
C PRO A 261 -47.89 -64.79 -67.96
N GLU A 262 -48.16 -65.94 -68.58
CA GLU A 262 -49.52 -66.31 -69.02
C GLU A 262 -50.40 -66.72 -67.83
N LEU A 263 -49.81 -67.36 -66.83
CA LEU A 263 -50.47 -67.74 -65.58
C LEU A 263 -50.89 -66.51 -64.77
N ILE A 264 -49.98 -65.53 -64.59
CA ILE A 264 -50.31 -64.28 -63.87
C ILE A 264 -51.27 -63.39 -64.66
N GLY A 265 -51.12 -63.28 -65.98
CA GLY A 265 -52.05 -62.54 -66.84
C GLY A 265 -53.48 -63.08 -66.76
N GLY A 266 -53.63 -64.41 -66.74
CA GLY A 266 -54.91 -65.10 -66.55
C GLY A 266 -55.55 -64.82 -65.19
N PHE A 267 -54.78 -64.88 -64.10
CA PHE A 267 -55.27 -64.57 -62.75
C PHE A 267 -55.69 -63.10 -62.60
N LEU A 268 -54.89 -62.14 -63.09
CA LEU A 268 -55.23 -60.71 -63.02
C LEU A 268 -56.44 -60.36 -63.88
N SER A 269 -56.56 -60.95 -65.07
CA SER A 269 -57.75 -60.78 -65.91
C SER A 269 -59.02 -61.24 -65.19
N ALA A 270 -58.98 -62.41 -64.55
CA ALA A 270 -60.11 -62.94 -63.78
C ALA A 270 -60.51 -62.04 -62.60
N VAL A 271 -59.54 -61.50 -61.85
CA VAL A 271 -59.79 -60.59 -60.72
C VAL A 271 -60.29 -59.21 -61.19
N SER A 272 -59.82 -58.72 -62.34
CA SER A 272 -60.26 -57.43 -62.91
C SER A 272 -61.63 -57.47 -63.61
N SER A 273 -62.20 -58.66 -63.80
CA SER A 273 -63.52 -58.88 -64.42
C SER A 273 -64.68 -58.89 -63.40
N PHE A 274 -64.36 -58.79 -62.11
CA PHE A 274 -65.29 -58.43 -61.03
C PHE A 274 -65.31 -56.91 -60.85
#